data_AF-A0A3S5CRW3-F1
#
_entry.id   AF-A0A3S5CRW3-F1
#
_cell.length_a   1.000
_cell.length_b   1.000
_cell.length_c   1.000
_cell.angle_alpha   90.00
_cell.angle_beta   90.00
_cell.angle_gamma   90.00
#
_symmetry.space_group_name_H-M   'P 1'
#
loop_
_entity.id
_entity.type
_entity.pdbx_description
1 polymer ?
#
loop_
_entity_poly.entity_id
_entity_poly.type
_entity_poly.pdbx_seq_one_letter_code
_entity_poly.pdbx_strand_id
1 'polypeptide(L)'
;MQESMHATEAQIECILILLQLAAPSLFECINSVGLGPHFALSWVITWFAHVLPRNQDIHRLYDLFIASDNYMLIYLSVAVILKSAEKVHSTPADFGTLYHTLTNLPKRHPVEELVSSALQLRIDNPPSKLQAAHAEWLSAKDSKALYNAHHSYFPYSFTGILDGFIHSTQTHYFFAFIIMCVGVYFYKYTTLIGKSSS
;
A
#
# COMPACT_ATOMS: atom_id res chain seq x y z
N MET A 1 3.90 20.29 -0.26
CA MET A 1 3.42 19.52 -1.44
C MET A 1 3.35 18.02 -1.15
N GLN A 2 4.25 17.44 -0.34
CA GLN A 2 4.14 16.02 0.06
C GLN A 2 2.94 15.69 0.97
N GLU A 3 2.56 16.60 1.87
CA GLU A 3 1.44 16.35 2.81
C GLU A 3 0.08 16.15 2.12
N SER A 4 -0.19 16.87 1.02
CA SER A 4 -1.46 16.75 0.28
C SER A 4 -1.60 15.40 -0.45
N MET A 5 -0.47 14.78 -0.81
CA MET A 5 -0.47 13.45 -1.44
C MET A 5 -0.79 12.37 -0.41
N HIS A 6 -0.20 12.42 0.78
CA HIS A 6 -0.49 11.48 1.86
C HIS A 6 -1.94 11.54 2.33
N ALA A 7 -2.54 12.73 2.41
CA ALA A 7 -3.95 12.87 2.77
C ALA A 7 -4.88 12.22 1.73
N THR A 8 -4.57 12.38 0.44
CA THR A 8 -5.35 11.77 -0.65
C THR A 8 -5.17 10.26 -0.66
N GLU A 9 -3.95 9.78 -0.42
CA GLU A 9 -3.62 8.35 -0.30
C GLU A 9 -4.43 7.68 0.82
N ALA A 10 -4.43 8.27 2.02
CA ALA A 10 -5.21 7.78 3.15
C ALA A 10 -6.73 7.75 2.85
N GLN A 11 -7.25 8.74 2.11
CA GLN A 11 -8.65 8.74 1.68
C GLN A 11 -8.96 7.60 0.71
N ILE A 12 -8.13 7.37 -0.31
CA ILE A 12 -8.38 6.29 -1.26
C ILE A 12 -8.16 4.90 -0.63
N GLU A 13 -7.28 4.77 0.36
CA GLU A 13 -7.11 3.52 1.14
C GLU A 13 -8.40 3.12 1.87
N CYS A 14 -9.18 4.10 2.35
CA CYS A 14 -10.49 3.84 2.94
C CYS A 14 -11.45 3.10 1.99
N ILE A 15 -11.28 3.20 0.67
CA ILE A 15 -12.09 2.46 -0.32
C ILE A 15 -11.86 0.96 -0.16
N LEU A 16 -10.59 0.52 -0.05
CA LEU A 16 -10.27 -0.89 0.12
C LEU A 16 -10.69 -1.42 1.49
N ILE A 17 -10.51 -0.62 2.54
CA ILE A 17 -10.94 -0.99 3.90
C ILE A 17 -12.46 -1.15 3.96
N LEU A 18 -13.21 -0.19 3.43
CA LEU A 18 -14.67 -0.27 3.39
C LEU A 18 -15.14 -1.43 2.50
N LEU A 19 -14.45 -1.69 1.39
CA LEU A 19 -14.73 -2.85 0.54
C LEU A 19 -14.48 -4.17 1.28
N GLN A 20 -13.42 -4.26 2.08
CA GLN A 20 -13.14 -5.42 2.91
C GLN A 20 -14.24 -5.65 3.96
N LEU A 21 -14.77 -4.59 4.57
CA LEU A 21 -15.86 -4.68 5.55
C LEU A 21 -17.19 -5.10 4.90
N ALA A 22 -17.49 -4.60 3.71
CA ALA A 22 -18.79 -4.78 3.07
C ALA A 22 -18.86 -6.01 2.14
N ALA A 23 -17.78 -6.32 1.44
CA ALA A 23 -17.70 -7.42 0.48
C ALA A 23 -16.27 -8.01 0.43
N PRO A 24 -15.90 -8.85 1.41
CA PRO A 24 -14.57 -9.46 1.47
C PRO A 24 -14.17 -10.20 0.19
N SER A 25 -15.11 -10.84 -0.51
CA SER A 25 -14.85 -11.55 -1.76
C SER A 25 -14.35 -10.65 -2.89
N LEU A 26 -14.90 -9.42 -3.00
CA LEU A 26 -14.46 -8.44 -3.98
C LEU A 26 -13.12 -7.84 -3.61
N PHE A 27 -12.91 -7.58 -2.31
CA PHE A 27 -11.61 -7.15 -1.80
C PHE A 27 -10.52 -8.17 -2.16
N GLU A 28 -10.72 -9.45 -1.90
CA GLU A 28 -9.75 -10.50 -2.24
C GLU A 28 -9.49 -10.59 -3.74
N CYS A 29 -10.53 -10.46 -4.57
CA CYS A 29 -10.37 -10.44 -6.02
C CYS A 29 -9.43 -9.31 -6.48
N ILE A 30 -9.63 -8.08 -5.98
CA ILE A 30 -8.79 -6.93 -6.31
C ILE A 30 -7.39 -7.06 -5.71
N ASN A 31 -7.29 -7.52 -4.46
CA ASN A 31 -6.02 -7.63 -3.74
C ASN A 31 -5.14 -8.78 -4.26
N SER A 32 -5.73 -9.85 -4.82
CA SER A 32 -5.01 -11.02 -5.35
C SER A 32 -4.02 -10.68 -6.46
N VAL A 33 -4.29 -9.62 -7.23
CA VAL A 33 -3.42 -9.12 -8.31
C VAL A 33 -2.52 -7.97 -7.86
N GLY A 34 -2.49 -7.63 -6.56
CA GLY A 34 -1.69 -6.55 -6.00
C GLY A 34 -2.20 -5.14 -6.37
N LEU A 35 -3.48 -5.00 -6.69
CA LEU A 35 -4.05 -3.74 -7.14
C LEU A 35 -4.47 -2.87 -5.96
N GLY A 36 -3.70 -1.80 -5.72
CA GLY A 36 -4.00 -0.80 -4.69
C GLY A 36 -5.14 0.16 -5.08
N PRO A 37 -5.53 1.09 -4.21
CA PRO A 37 -6.71 1.94 -4.40
C PRO A 37 -6.57 3.00 -5.50
N HIS A 38 -5.39 3.11 -6.14
CA HIS A 38 -5.05 4.15 -7.12
C HIS A 38 -5.98 4.22 -8.34
N PHE A 39 -6.69 3.14 -8.69
CA PHE A 39 -7.69 3.15 -9.76
C PHE A 39 -8.82 4.16 -9.48
N ALA A 40 -9.14 4.41 -8.21
CA ALA A 40 -10.20 5.32 -7.78
C ALA A 40 -9.70 6.76 -7.57
N LEU A 41 -8.40 7.02 -7.73
CA LEU A 41 -7.83 8.35 -7.49
C LEU A 41 -8.53 9.43 -8.32
N SER A 42 -8.73 9.18 -9.62
CA SER A 42 -9.43 10.10 -10.51
C SER A 42 -10.85 10.41 -10.05
N TRP A 43 -11.55 9.43 -9.46
CA TRP A 43 -12.91 9.59 -8.96
C TRP A 43 -12.94 10.51 -7.75
N VAL A 44 -12.01 10.28 -6.80
CA VAL A 44 -11.95 11.02 -5.54
C VAL A 44 -11.47 12.45 -5.72
N ILE A 45 -10.47 12.71 -6.57
CA ILE A 45 -9.97 14.10 -6.75
C ILE A 45 -10.91 14.97 -7.60
N THR A 46 -11.67 14.36 -8.51
CA THR A 46 -12.58 15.09 -9.41
C THR A 46 -14.06 14.97 -9.02
N TRP A 47 -14.36 14.28 -7.92
CA TRP A 47 -15.72 14.03 -7.46
C TRP A 47 -16.61 13.44 -8.57
N PHE A 48 -16.06 12.50 -9.35
CA PHE A 48 -16.70 11.86 -10.51
C PHE A 48 -17.04 12.79 -11.71
N ALA A 49 -16.64 14.06 -11.71
CA ALA A 49 -17.03 15.05 -12.73
C ALA A 49 -16.67 14.65 -14.17
N HIS A 50 -15.59 13.90 -14.38
CA HIS A 50 -15.17 13.45 -15.72
C HIS A 50 -15.45 11.97 -15.98
N VAL A 51 -16.17 11.33 -15.06
CA VAL A 51 -16.35 9.88 -15.05
C VAL A 51 -17.76 9.51 -15.48
N LEU A 52 -18.77 10.28 -15.02
CA LEU A 52 -20.16 10.11 -15.42
C LEU A 52 -20.48 10.85 -16.73
N PRO A 53 -21.30 10.28 -17.62
CA PRO A 53 -21.54 10.83 -18.95
C PRO A 53 -22.54 12.02 -18.97
N ARG A 54 -23.42 12.15 -17.95
CA ARG A 54 -24.48 13.16 -17.92
C ARG A 54 -24.21 14.21 -16.85
N ASN A 55 -24.25 15.48 -17.23
CA ASN A 55 -24.06 16.60 -16.30
C ASN A 55 -25.09 16.61 -15.15
N GLN A 56 -26.32 16.16 -15.40
CA GLN A 56 -27.36 16.05 -14.37
C GLN A 56 -26.96 15.08 -13.26
N ASP A 57 -26.31 13.97 -13.61
CA ASP A 57 -25.87 12.97 -12.64
C ASP A 57 -24.73 13.52 -11.77
N ILE A 58 -23.84 14.33 -12.37
CA ILE A 58 -22.75 15.02 -11.66
C ILE A 58 -23.32 16.00 -10.62
N HIS A 59 -24.26 16.87 -11.03
CA HIS A 59 -24.90 17.81 -10.10
C HIS A 59 -25.59 17.07 -8.95
N ARG A 60 -26.27 15.97 -9.24
CA ARG A 60 -26.93 15.15 -8.23
C ARG A 60 -25.96 14.55 -7.21
N LEU A 61 -24.78 14.13 -7.65
CA LEU A 61 -23.72 13.68 -6.74
C LEU A 61 -23.13 14.83 -5.92
N TYR A 62 -23.00 16.01 -6.50
CA TYR A 62 -22.51 17.19 -5.76
C TYR A 62 -23.49 17.59 -4.66
N ASP A 63 -24.79 17.60 -4.95
CA ASP A 63 -25.83 17.83 -3.94
C ASP A 63 -25.69 16.83 -2.78
N LEU A 64 -25.46 15.55 -3.10
CA LEU A 64 -25.21 14.52 -2.09
C LEU A 64 -23.96 14.82 -1.25
N PHE A 65 -22.83 15.11 -1.90
CA PHE A 65 -21.55 15.30 -1.21
C PHE A 65 -21.55 16.54 -0.32
N ILE A 66 -22.14 17.64 -0.79
CA ILE A 66 -22.22 18.90 -0.03
C ILE A 66 -23.19 18.77 1.15
N ALA A 67 -24.28 18.00 1.00
CA ALA A 67 -25.25 17.77 2.07
C ALA A 67 -24.82 16.70 3.09
N SER A 68 -23.71 15.99 2.85
CA SER A 68 -23.28 14.83 3.64
C SER A 68 -21.92 15.05 4.31
N ASP A 69 -21.46 14.04 5.05
CA ASP A 69 -20.11 14.00 5.62
C ASP A 69 -19.02 13.73 4.55
N ASN A 70 -17.77 14.05 4.90
CA ASN A 70 -16.61 13.93 4.00
C ASN A 70 -16.32 12.51 3.52
N TYR A 71 -16.90 11.47 4.14
CA TYR A 71 -16.71 10.08 3.73
C TYR A 71 -17.69 9.65 2.64
N MET A 72 -18.72 10.44 2.33
CA MET A 72 -19.75 10.08 1.35
C MET A 72 -19.17 9.71 -0.02
N LEU A 73 -18.09 10.39 -0.42
CA LEU A 73 -17.36 10.09 -1.66
C LEU A 73 -16.72 8.70 -1.66
N ILE A 74 -16.26 8.23 -0.49
CA ILE A 74 -15.73 6.88 -0.29
C ILE A 74 -16.85 5.85 -0.36
N TYR A 75 -17.99 6.10 0.30
CA TYR A 75 -19.16 5.21 0.23
C TYR A 75 -19.68 5.07 -1.21
N LEU A 76 -19.75 6.17 -1.96
CA LEU A 76 -20.15 6.12 -3.37
C LEU A 76 -19.14 5.33 -4.22
N SER A 77 -17.85 5.51 -3.99
CA SER A 77 -16.80 4.77 -4.71
C SER A 77 -16.93 3.27 -4.49
N VAL A 78 -17.18 2.83 -3.26
CA VAL A 78 -17.42 1.40 -2.96
C VAL A 78 -18.75 0.93 -3.53
N ALA A 79 -19.81 1.74 -3.48
CA ALA A 79 -21.10 1.40 -4.08
C ALA A 79 -20.99 1.10 -5.58
N VAL A 80 -20.17 1.85 -6.33
CA VAL A 80 -19.88 1.57 -7.75
C VAL A 80 -19.28 0.17 -7.94
N ILE A 81 -18.33 -0.21 -7.08
CA ILE A 81 -17.66 -1.52 -7.14
C ILE A 81 -18.66 -2.62 -6.80
N LEU A 82 -19.44 -2.46 -5.74
CA LEU A 82 -20.45 -3.42 -5.30
C LEU A 82 -21.52 -3.66 -6.37
N LYS A 83 -22.04 -2.59 -6.98
CA LYS A 83 -23.02 -2.71 -8.08
C LYS A 83 -22.46 -3.38 -9.33
N SER A 84 -21.13 -3.40 -9.46
CA SER A 84 -20.42 -4.04 -10.57
C SER A 84 -19.77 -5.37 -10.17
N ALA A 85 -20.17 -5.98 -9.05
CA ALA A 85 -19.53 -7.17 -8.49
C ALA A 85 -19.39 -8.31 -9.50
N GLU A 86 -20.47 -8.62 -10.23
CA GLU A 86 -20.48 -9.67 -11.26
C GLU A 86 -19.44 -9.39 -12.35
N LYS A 87 -19.31 -8.13 -12.78
CA LYS A 87 -18.32 -7.75 -13.79
C LYS A 87 -16.90 -7.86 -13.26
N VAL A 88 -16.66 -7.47 -12.01
CA VAL A 88 -15.35 -7.59 -11.36
C VAL A 88 -14.96 -9.06 -11.24
N HIS A 89 -15.85 -9.92 -10.75
CA HIS A 89 -15.59 -11.35 -10.59
C HIS A 89 -15.42 -12.11 -11.92
N SER A 90 -16.11 -11.69 -12.99
CA SER A 90 -15.94 -12.29 -14.32
C SER A 90 -14.72 -11.78 -15.08
N THR A 91 -14.02 -10.77 -14.56
CA THR A 91 -12.80 -10.23 -15.19
C THR A 91 -11.61 -11.13 -14.86
N PRO A 92 -10.74 -11.45 -15.83
CA PRO A 92 -9.52 -12.21 -15.56
C PRO A 92 -8.71 -11.60 -14.42
N ALA A 93 -8.11 -12.46 -13.58
CA ALA A 93 -7.22 -12.07 -12.49
C ALA A 93 -5.84 -11.64 -13.03
N ASP A 94 -5.85 -10.59 -13.85
CA ASP A 94 -4.70 -9.92 -14.44
C ASP A 94 -4.75 -8.43 -14.05
N PHE A 95 -3.62 -7.87 -13.63
CA PHE A 95 -3.54 -6.50 -13.14
C PHE A 95 -4.07 -5.49 -14.16
N GLY A 96 -3.61 -5.57 -15.42
CA GLY A 96 -3.96 -4.60 -16.44
C GLY A 96 -5.44 -4.65 -16.81
N THR A 97 -5.97 -5.86 -16.98
CA THR A 97 -7.37 -6.10 -17.34
C THR A 97 -8.33 -5.68 -16.24
N LEU A 98 -8.00 -6.00 -14.98
CA LEU A 98 -8.81 -5.62 -13.83
C LEU A 98 -8.75 -4.11 -13.58
N TYR A 99 -7.58 -3.48 -13.68
CA TYR A 99 -7.43 -2.03 -13.58
C TYR A 99 -8.28 -1.28 -14.63
N HIS A 100 -8.18 -1.70 -15.89
CA HIS A 100 -8.99 -1.12 -16.97
C HIS A 100 -10.49 -1.32 -16.72
N THR A 101 -10.90 -2.46 -16.18
CA THR A 101 -12.30 -2.71 -15.83
C THR A 101 -12.78 -1.79 -14.71
N LEU A 102 -12.02 -1.71 -13.61
CA LEU A 102 -12.35 -0.91 -12.43
C LEU A 102 -12.54 0.55 -12.80
N THR A 103 -11.57 1.16 -13.49
CA THR A 103 -11.61 2.58 -13.90
C THR A 103 -12.83 2.98 -14.74
N ASN A 104 -13.47 2.03 -15.42
CA ASN A 104 -14.64 2.26 -16.28
C ASN A 104 -15.99 1.87 -15.65
N LEU A 105 -16.01 1.38 -14.41
CA LEU A 105 -17.25 0.94 -13.74
C LEU A 105 -18.33 2.03 -13.55
N PRO A 106 -18.00 3.29 -13.19
CA PRO A 106 -19.04 4.26 -12.83
C PRO A 106 -20.03 4.59 -13.96
N LYS A 107 -19.67 4.30 -15.22
CA LYS A 107 -20.51 4.55 -16.41
C LYS A 107 -21.65 3.54 -16.60
N ARG A 108 -21.73 2.50 -15.76
CA ARG A 108 -22.58 1.33 -16.00
C ARG A 108 -23.93 1.37 -15.30
N HIS A 109 -24.12 2.25 -14.32
CA HIS A 109 -25.26 2.24 -13.41
C HIS A 109 -25.94 3.61 -13.34
N PRO A 110 -27.28 3.66 -13.21
CA PRO A 110 -27.97 4.92 -12.93
C PRO A 110 -27.50 5.55 -11.62
N VAL A 111 -27.36 6.88 -11.60
CA VAL A 111 -26.82 7.61 -10.45
C VAL A 111 -27.62 7.39 -9.17
N GLU A 112 -28.95 7.36 -9.24
CA GLU A 112 -29.79 7.17 -8.03
C GLU A 112 -29.62 5.78 -7.40
N GLU A 113 -29.30 4.76 -8.18
CA GLU A 113 -29.00 3.44 -7.64
C GLU A 113 -27.67 3.43 -6.89
N LEU A 114 -26.66 4.17 -7.40
CA LEU A 114 -25.38 4.36 -6.74
C LEU A 114 -25.57 5.15 -5.44
N VAL A 115 -26.35 6.24 -5.48
CA VAL A 115 -26.66 7.07 -4.30
C VAL A 115 -27.37 6.24 -3.24
N SER A 116 -28.43 5.50 -3.61
CA SER A 116 -29.18 4.67 -2.68
C SER A 116 -28.29 3.59 -2.05
N SER A 117 -27.45 2.95 -2.85
CA SER A 117 -26.50 1.95 -2.37
C SER A 117 -25.43 2.54 -1.45
N ALA A 118 -24.94 3.75 -1.74
CA ALA A 118 -23.95 4.43 -0.90
C ALA A 118 -24.53 4.84 0.46
N LEU A 119 -25.76 5.35 0.46
CA LEU A 119 -26.48 5.70 1.68
C LEU A 119 -26.72 4.48 2.56
N GLN A 120 -27.16 3.36 1.96
CA GLN A 120 -27.32 2.09 2.68
C GLN A 120 -25.99 1.60 3.26
N LEU A 121 -24.93 1.62 2.43
CA LEU A 121 -23.60 1.20 2.86
C LEU A 121 -23.08 2.01 4.06
N ARG A 122 -23.39 3.31 4.10
CA ARG A 122 -23.07 4.19 5.24
C ARG A 122 -23.86 3.88 6.50
N ILE A 123 -25.13 3.47 6.36
CA ILE A 123 -25.93 3.03 7.50
C ILE A 123 -25.36 1.74 8.09
N ASP A 124 -25.01 0.78 7.23
CA ASP A 124 -24.49 -0.52 7.63
C ASP A 124 -23.06 -0.43 8.21
N ASN A 125 -22.29 0.54 7.72
CA ASN A 125 -20.92 0.82 8.15
C ASN A 125 -20.78 2.31 8.47
N PRO A 126 -21.16 2.75 9.69
CA PRO A 126 -21.07 4.16 10.06
C PRO A 126 -19.61 4.67 10.05
N PRO A 127 -19.38 5.98 9.86
CA PRO A 127 -18.03 6.55 9.79
C PRO A 127 -17.11 6.18 10.96
N SER A 128 -17.65 6.05 12.18
CA SER A 128 -16.88 5.61 13.35
C SER A 128 -16.29 4.21 13.20
N LYS A 129 -17.04 3.28 12.60
CA LYS A 129 -16.58 1.91 12.31
C LYS A 129 -15.49 1.93 11.25
N LEU A 130 -15.65 2.74 10.20
CA LEU A 130 -14.63 2.88 9.15
C LEU A 130 -13.33 3.47 9.70
N GLN A 131 -13.41 4.48 10.57
CA GLN A 131 -12.23 5.08 11.22
C GLN A 131 -11.47 4.08 12.10
N ALA A 132 -12.19 3.27 12.89
CA ALA A 132 -11.58 2.22 13.70
C ALA A 132 -10.86 1.17 12.82
N ALA A 133 -11.52 0.71 11.76
CA ALA A 133 -10.93 -0.24 10.80
C ALA A 133 -9.71 0.36 10.08
N HIS A 134 -9.75 1.64 9.74
CA HIS A 134 -8.61 2.34 9.14
C HIS A 134 -7.40 2.42 10.07
N ALA A 135 -7.61 2.71 11.36
CA ALA A 135 -6.54 2.70 12.36
C ALA A 135 -5.91 1.31 12.52
N GLU A 136 -6.75 0.26 12.56
CA GLU A 136 -6.28 -1.13 12.59
C GLU A 136 -5.49 -1.48 11.33
N TRP A 137 -6.00 -1.12 10.15
CA TRP A 137 -5.34 -1.37 8.86
C TRP A 137 -3.95 -0.71 8.77
N LEU A 138 -3.81 0.54 9.23
CA LEU A 138 -2.51 1.22 9.29
C LEU A 138 -1.53 0.49 10.22
N SER A 139 -1.99 0.09 11.41
CA SER A 139 -1.13 -0.64 12.36
C SER A 139 -0.62 -1.97 11.79
N ALA A 140 -1.47 -2.67 11.03
CA ALA A 140 -1.09 -3.91 10.36
C ALA A 140 -0.10 -3.67 9.21
N LYS A 141 -0.30 -2.60 8.43
CA LYS A 141 0.60 -2.21 7.34
C LYS A 141 1.99 -1.84 7.87
N ASP A 142 2.06 -1.06 8.95
CA ASP A 142 3.31 -0.69 9.61
C ASP A 142 4.04 -1.91 10.17
N SER A 143 3.33 -2.82 10.84
CA SER A 143 3.91 -4.08 11.33
C SER A 143 4.49 -4.92 10.19
N LYS A 144 3.77 -5.04 9.07
CA LYS A 144 4.21 -5.81 7.90
C LYS A 144 5.41 -5.14 7.21
N ALA A 145 5.43 -3.82 7.14
CA ALA A 145 6.56 -3.05 6.63
C ALA A 145 7.81 -3.24 7.51
N LEU A 146 7.65 -3.19 8.83
CA LEU A 146 8.72 -3.46 9.80
C LEU A 146 9.24 -4.90 9.69
N TYR A 147 8.35 -5.88 9.56
CA TYR A 147 8.73 -7.28 9.34
C TYR A 147 9.53 -7.45 8.04
N ASN A 148 9.04 -6.89 6.94
CA ASN A 148 9.71 -6.97 5.62
C ASN A 148 11.05 -6.23 5.61
N ALA A 149 11.18 -5.12 6.35
CA ALA A 149 12.45 -4.41 6.53
C ALA A 149 13.43 -5.25 7.37
N HIS A 150 12.98 -5.87 8.46
CA HIS A 150 13.85 -6.71 9.29
C HIS A 150 14.34 -7.96 8.54
N HIS A 151 13.51 -8.57 7.69
CA HIS A 151 13.90 -9.72 6.86
C HIS A 151 14.84 -9.35 5.70
N SER A 152 14.77 -8.12 5.19
CA SER A 152 15.67 -7.66 4.11
C SER A 152 17.04 -7.19 4.62
N TYR A 153 17.15 -6.74 5.88
CA TYR A 153 18.44 -6.40 6.51
C TYR A 153 19.15 -7.58 7.22
N PHE A 154 18.44 -8.65 7.58
CA PHE A 154 19.03 -9.89 8.13
C PHE A 154 18.62 -11.11 7.30
N PRO A 155 19.32 -11.44 6.19
CA PRO A 155 19.03 -12.66 5.41
C PRO A 155 19.57 -13.93 6.08
N TYR A 156 20.16 -13.86 7.27
CA TYR A 156 20.66 -15.02 8.00
C TYR A 156 20.06 -15.09 9.39
N SER A 157 19.20 -16.09 9.59
CA SER A 157 18.93 -16.64 10.91
C SER A 157 20.26 -16.93 11.61
N PHE A 158 20.37 -16.53 12.88
CA PHE A 158 21.51 -16.72 13.77
C PHE A 158 21.98 -18.20 13.87
N THR A 159 21.19 -19.15 13.38
CA THR A 159 21.51 -20.58 13.33
C THR A 159 22.44 -20.98 12.18
N GLY A 160 22.69 -20.12 11.17
CA GLY A 160 23.54 -20.46 10.00
C GLY A 160 25.04 -20.17 10.16
N ILE A 161 25.47 -19.56 11.27
CA ILE A 161 26.87 -19.09 11.42
C ILE A 161 27.82 -20.21 11.88
N LEU A 162 27.33 -21.34 12.38
CA LEU A 162 28.18 -22.45 12.83
C LEU A 162 28.37 -23.57 11.79
N ASP A 163 27.49 -23.71 10.79
CA ASP A 163 27.60 -24.79 9.80
C ASP A 163 28.47 -24.43 8.58
N GLY A 164 28.73 -23.13 8.35
CA GLY A 164 29.61 -22.67 7.26
C GLY A 164 31.12 -22.82 7.54
N PHE A 165 31.51 -23.20 8.74
CA PHE A 165 32.91 -23.19 9.18
C PHE A 165 33.69 -24.49 8.91
N ILE A 166 33.06 -25.54 8.35
CA ILE A 166 33.70 -26.86 8.19
C ILE A 166 34.12 -27.21 6.75
N HIS A 167 33.77 -26.42 5.73
CA HIS A 167 34.13 -26.80 4.35
C HIS A 167 34.45 -25.63 3.42
N SER A 168 35.65 -25.07 3.53
CA SER A 168 36.31 -24.47 2.36
C SER A 168 37.80 -24.22 2.62
N THR A 169 38.62 -25.01 1.93
CA THR A 169 40.08 -24.87 1.80
C THR A 169 40.41 -23.61 1.00
N GLN A 170 40.23 -22.43 1.60
CA GLN A 170 40.75 -21.17 1.05
C GLN A 170 41.02 -20.11 2.13
N THR A 171 41.33 -20.51 3.36
CA THR A 171 41.53 -19.60 4.51
C THR A 171 42.99 -19.22 4.78
N HIS A 172 43.97 -19.87 4.15
CA HIS A 172 45.39 -19.57 4.44
C HIS A 172 45.92 -18.29 3.77
N TYR A 173 45.41 -17.92 2.59
CA TYR A 173 45.90 -16.71 1.88
C TYR A 173 45.29 -15.41 2.43
N PHE A 174 44.07 -15.47 2.98
CA PHE A 174 43.40 -14.30 3.54
C PHE A 174 43.99 -13.87 4.89
N PHE A 175 44.34 -14.85 5.74
CA PHE A 175 44.98 -14.58 7.03
C PHE A 175 46.42 -14.03 6.87
N ALA A 176 47.17 -14.51 5.88
CA ALA A 176 48.50 -13.99 5.57
C ALA A 176 48.47 -12.52 5.10
N PHE A 177 47.44 -12.12 4.34
CA PHE A 177 47.29 -10.75 3.86
C PHE A 177 46.94 -9.77 4.98
N ILE A 178 46.05 -10.16 5.90
CA ILE A 178 45.67 -9.33 7.06
C ILE A 178 46.85 -9.16 8.03
N ILE A 179 47.63 -10.21 8.29
CA ILE A 179 48.83 -10.12 9.16
C ILE A 179 49.89 -9.20 8.52
N MET A 180 50.07 -9.26 7.19
CA MET A 180 51.01 -8.37 6.48
C MET A 180 50.57 -6.91 6.54
N CYS A 181 49.27 -6.62 6.37
CA CYS A 181 48.74 -5.25 6.47
C CYS A 181 48.86 -4.66 7.88
N VAL A 182 48.60 -5.46 8.93
CA VAL A 182 48.74 -5.03 10.33
C VAL A 182 50.21 -4.84 10.72
N GLY A 183 51.12 -5.69 10.24
CA GLY A 183 52.56 -5.58 10.50
C GLY A 183 53.19 -4.31 9.90
N VAL A 184 52.81 -3.94 8.67
CA VAL A 184 53.30 -2.71 8.01
C VAL A 184 52.78 -1.45 8.72
N TYR A 185 51.54 -1.49 9.22
CA TYR A 185 50.97 -0.38 9.99
C TYR A 185 51.66 -0.19 11.34
N PHE A 186 52.01 -1.28 12.03
CA PHE A 186 52.68 -1.22 13.33
C PHE A 186 54.13 -0.73 13.21
N TYR A 187 54.88 -1.16 12.18
CA TYR A 187 56.26 -0.71 11.94
C TYR A 187 56.35 0.79 11.67
N LYS A 188 55.39 1.35 10.91
CA LYS A 188 55.32 2.77 10.60
C LYS A 188 54.96 3.62 11.83
N TYR A 189 54.21 3.04 12.78
CA TYR A 189 53.81 3.72 14.01
C TYR A 189 54.97 3.79 15.04
N THR A 190 55.82 2.76 15.11
CA THR A 190 56.97 2.75 16.04
C THR A 190 58.13 3.64 15.58
N THR A 191 58.32 3.88 14.28
CA THR A 191 59.38 4.79 13.79
C THR A 191 59.05 6.28 13.99
N LEU A 192 57.76 6.63 14.13
CA LEU A 192 57.32 8.02 14.34
C LEU A 192 57.36 8.48 15.81
N ILE A 193 57.38 7.54 16.77
CA ILE A 193 57.45 7.87 18.21
C ILE A 193 58.91 8.00 18.71
N GLY A 194 59.89 7.46 17.99
CA GLY A 194 61.31 7.51 18.37
C GLY A 194 62.07 8.80 18.03
N LYS A 195 61.42 9.83 17.47
CA LYS A 195 62.10 11.07 17.01
C LYS A 195 61.68 12.35 17.73
N SER A 196 61.01 12.24 18.87
CA SER A 196 60.54 13.35 19.72
C SER A 196 61.14 13.33 21.14
N SER A 197 62.40 12.91 21.26
CA SER A 197 63.18 13.00 22.51
C SER A 197 64.67 13.19 22.16
N SER A 198 65.00 14.37 21.66
CA SER A 198 66.31 15.01 21.77
C SER A 198 66.14 16.50 21.51
#